data_AF-A0A2G9T7Z5-F1
#
_entry.id   AF-A0A2G9T7Z5-F1
#
_cell.length_a   1.000
_cell.length_b   1.000
_cell.length_c   1.000
_cell.angle_alpha   90.00
_cell.angle_beta   90.00
_cell.angle_gamma   90.00
#
_symmetry.space_group_name_H-M   'P 1'
#
loop_
_entity.id
_entity.type
_entity.pdbx_description
1 polymer ?
#
loop_
_entity_poly.entity_id
_entity_poly.type
_entity_poly.pdbx_seq_one_letter_code
_entity_poly.pdbx_strand_id
1 'polypeptide(L)' 'VEKSGYWNQMSDSRLKSLKRRFVVLKNNQLSFYRTAKTISKGEDPLMKIAVSDIISVAKICQQGSTYAFQV' A
#
# COMPACT_ATOMS: atom_id res chain seq x y z
N VAL A 1 13.36 4.66 9.54
CA VAL A 1 12.28 4.50 8.54
C VAL A 1 12.98 4.32 7.22
N GLU A 2 12.70 3.28 6.42
CA GLU A 2 13.28 3.27 5.08
C GLU A 2 12.44 4.12 4.13
N LYS A 3 11.11 3.92 4.03
CA LYS A 3 10.20 4.85 3.31
C LYS A 3 8.75 4.78 3.84
N SER A 4 8.00 5.87 3.68
CA SER A 4 6.55 5.91 3.92
C SER A 4 5.87 6.94 3.01
N GLY A 5 4.61 6.73 2.66
CA GLY A 5 3.87 7.66 1.81
C GLY A 5 2.41 7.27 1.58
N TYR A 6 1.67 8.13 0.88
CA TYR A 6 0.29 7.85 0.54
C TYR A 6 0.18 7.17 -0.83
N TRP A 7 -0.44 5.99 -0.86
CA TRP A 7 -0.77 5.26 -2.08
C TRP A 7 -2.29 5.14 -2.25
N ASN A 8 -2.74 4.95 -3.49
CA ASN A 8 -4.12 4.54 -3.78
C ASN A 8 -4.12 3.03 -4.00
N GLN A 9 -4.72 2.29 -3.05
CA GLN A 9 -4.85 0.84 -3.13
C GLN A 9 -6.21 0.48 -3.74
N MET A 10 -6.22 -0.40 -4.74
CA MET A 10 -7.47 -1.00 -5.22
C MET A 10 -8.04 -1.96 -4.16
N SER A 11 -9.34 -1.85 -3.86
CA SER A 11 -9.99 -2.73 -2.88
C SER A 11 -10.26 -4.13 -3.41
N ASP A 12 -10.24 -5.11 -2.50
CA ASP A 12 -10.50 -6.51 -2.81
C ASP A 12 -12.00 -6.85 -2.79
N SER A 13 -12.84 -5.89 -2.41
CA SER A 13 -14.30 -5.99 -2.44
C SER A 13 -14.86 -6.15 -3.86
N ARG A 14 -16.05 -6.77 -3.98
CA ARG A 14 -16.81 -6.90 -5.24
C ARG A 14 -16.95 -5.57 -5.99
N LEU A 15 -17.18 -4.49 -5.25
CA LEU A 15 -17.09 -3.13 -5.78
C LEU A 15 -15.62 -2.69 -5.71
N LYS A 16 -14.94 -2.68 -6.86
CA LYS A 16 -13.58 -2.18 -6.98
C LYS A 16 -13.56 -0.67 -6.77
N SER A 17 -12.76 -0.20 -5.83
CA SER A 17 -12.57 1.22 -5.58
C SER A 17 -11.14 1.51 -5.15
N LEU A 18 -10.60 2.65 -5.59
CA LEU A 18 -9.31 3.14 -5.11
C LEU A 18 -9.51 3.78 -3.73
N LYS A 19 -8.77 3.27 -2.74
CA LYS A 19 -8.76 3.82 -1.39
C LYS A 19 -7.37 4.35 -1.08
N ARG A 20 -7.30 5.61 -0.66
CA ARG A 20 -6.05 6.20 -0.17
C ARG A 20 -5.62 5.51 1.13
N ARG A 21 -4.36 5.10 1.20
CA ARG A 21 -3.72 4.42 2.33
C ARG A 21 -2.39 5.06 2.64
N PHE A 22 -2.07 5.14 3.93
CA PHE A 22 -0.72 5.48 4.35
C PHE A 22 0.07 4.18 4.45
N VAL A 23 1.09 4.03 3.62
CA VAL A 23 1.88 2.81 3.49
C VAL A 23 3.26 3.04 4.11
N VAL A 24 3.69 2.08 4.91
CA VAL A 24 5.00 2.11 5.59
C VAL A 24 5.79 0.88 5.17
N LEU A 25 7.00 1.10 4.66
CA LEU A 25 8.00 0.06 4.48
C LEU A 25 8.98 0.11 5.65
N LYS A 26 8.97 -0.94 6.47
CA LYS A 26 9.87 -1.09 7.62
C LYS A 26 10.06 -2.57 7.93
N ASN A 27 11.28 -2.98 8.31
CA ASN A 27 11.59 -4.35 8.74
C ASN A 27 11.14 -5.41 7.73
N ASN A 28 11.47 -5.21 6.44
CA ASN A 28 11.09 -6.12 5.36
C ASN A 28 9.57 -6.37 5.25
N GLN A 29 8.76 -5.39 5.64
CA GLN A 29 7.30 -5.49 5.62
C GLN A 29 6.67 -4.19 5.09
N LEU A 30 5.71 -4.34 4.19
CA LEU A 30 4.78 -3.28 3.79
C LEU A 30 3.54 -3.35 4.68
N SER A 31 3.27 -2.27 5.42
CA SER A 31 2.08 -2.13 6.27
C SER A 31 1.16 -1.03 5.74
N PHE A 32 -0.13 -1.32 5.64
CA PHE A 32 -1.14 -0.41 5.07
C PHE A 32 -2.07 0.11 6.17
N TYR A 33 -2.10 1.42 6.38
CA TYR A 33 -2.95 2.09 7.37
C TYR A 33 -4.02 2.94 6.69
N ARG A 34 -5.12 3.21 7.40
CA ARG A 34 -6.13 4.18 6.93
C ARG A 34 -5.50 5.56 6.75
N THR A 35 -4.72 6.02 7.74
CA THR A 35 -4.04 7.32 7.73
C THR A 35 -2.73 7.25 8.52
N ALA A 36 -1.88 8.27 8.42
CA ALA A 36 -0.70 8.38 9.29
C ALA A 36 -1.07 8.52 10.79
N LYS A 37 -2.23 9.11 11.11
CA LYS A 37 -2.72 9.26 12.50
C LYS A 37 -3.03 7.92 13.17
N THR A 38 -3.40 6.91 12.38
CA THR A 38 -3.64 5.54 12.84
C THR A 38 -2.39 4.97 13.52
N ILE A 39 -1.21 5.23 12.95
CA ILE A 39 0.07 4.79 13.51
C ILE A 39 0.36 5.48 14.84
N SER A 40 0.17 6.79 14.93
CA SER A 40 0.43 7.53 16.18
C SER A 40 -0.47 7.11 17.34
N LYS A 41 -1.63 6.52 17.03
CA LYS A 41 -2.56 5.94 18.03
C LYS A 41 -2.22 4.50 18.41
N GLY A 42 -1.21 3.90 17.79
CA GLY A 42 -0.86 2.49 18.01
C GLY A 42 -1.88 1.51 17.44
N GLU A 43 -2.77 1.94 16.53
CA GLU A 43 -3.72 1.04 15.87
C GLU A 43 -2.99 0.13 14.87
N ASP A 44 -3.44 -1.12 14.77
CA ASP A 44 -2.90 -2.10 13.81
C ASP A 44 -3.14 -1.69 12.34
N PRO A 45 -2.24 -2.07 11.43
CA PRO A 45 -2.48 -1.88 10.00
C PRO A 45 -3.62 -2.76 9.50
N LEU A 46 -4.29 -2.30 8.45
CA LEU A 46 -5.35 -3.03 7.76
C LEU A 46 -4.83 -4.27 7.04
N MET A 47 -3.57 -4.22 6.59
CA MET A 47 -2.93 -5.27 5.80
C MET A 47 -1.42 -5.18 5.99
N LYS A 48 -0.76 -6.34 5.97
CA LYS A 48 0.69 -6.49 5.98
C LYS A 48 1.10 -7.42 4.84
N ILE A 49 2.17 -7.09 4.15
CA ILE A 49 2.82 -7.95 3.15
C ILE A 49 4.30 -8.04 3.54
N ALA A 50 4.82 -9.25 3.78
CA ALA A 50 6.25 -9.41 3.94
C ALA A 50 6.91 -9.27 2.56
N VAL A 51 7.97 -8.47 2.48
CA VAL A 51 8.67 -8.22 1.21
C VAL A 51 9.31 -9.50 0.68
N SER A 52 9.65 -10.45 1.55
CA SER A 52 10.09 -11.80 1.19
C SER A 52 9.06 -12.59 0.38
N ASP A 53 7.78 -12.26 0.53
CA ASP A 53 6.69 -13.01 -0.11
C ASP A 53 6.33 -12.38 -1.47
N ILE A 54 6.91 -11.23 -1.82
CA ILE A 54 6.69 -10.55 -3.09
C ILE A 54 7.47 -11.26 -4.19
N ILE A 55 6.75 -11.85 -5.14
CA ILE A 55 7.35 -12.60 -6.25
C ILE A 55 7.70 -11.67 -7.42
N SER A 56 6.93 -10.61 -7.64
CA SER A 56 7.14 -9.70 -8.78
C SER A 56 6.61 -8.30 -8.50
N VAL A 57 7.29 -7.28 -9.02
CA VAL A 57 6.79 -5.90 -9.03
C VAL A 57 6.78 -5.40 -10.47
N ALA A 58 5.61 -5.04 -10.98
CA ALA A 58 5.44 -4.62 -12.37
C ALA A 58 4.84 -3.21 -12.45
N LYS A 59 5.47 -2.32 -13.19
CA LYS A 59 4.88 -1.01 -13.51
C LYS A 59 3.70 -1.20 -14.45
N ILE A 60 2.56 -0.61 -14.12
CA ILE A 60 1.39 -0.58 -15.00
C ILE A 60 1.49 0.69 -15.85
N CYS A 61 1.71 0.52 -17.16
CA CYS A 61 1.68 1.61 -18.13
C CYS A 61 0.30 1.63 -18.80
N GLN A 62 -0.57 2.54 -18.38
CA GLN A 62 -1.83 2.80 -19.07
C GLN A 62 -1.81 4.23 -19.63
N GLN A 63 -2.15 4.41 -20.91
CA GLN A 63 -2.15 5.73 -21.55
C GLN A 63 -3.09 6.69 -20.79
N GLY A 64 -2.56 7.86 -20.42
CA GLY A 64 -3.32 8.95 -19.81
C GLY A 64 -3.56 8.87 -18.30
N SER A 65 -2.98 7.92 -17.57
CA SER A 65 -3.22 7.75 -16.12
C SER A 65 -1.95 7.77 -15.24
N THR A 66 -2.18 8.08 -13.96
CA THR A 66 -1.21 8.21 -12.85
C THR A 66 -0.24 7.03 -12.73
N TYR A 67 0.99 7.27 -12.25
CA TYR A 67 1.98 6.22 -11.97
C TYR A 67 1.40 5.11 -11.09
N ALA A 68 1.38 3.88 -11.60
CA ALA A 68 0.83 2.70 -10.91
C ALA A 68 1.76 1.49 -11.07
N PHE A 69 1.66 0.56 -10.13
CA PHE A 69 2.36 -0.71 -10.15
C PHE A 69 1.49 -1.80 -9.54
N GLN A 70 1.75 -3.04 -9.93
CA GLN A 70 1.25 -4.26 -9.32
C GLN A 70 2.38 -4.88 -8.50
N VAL A 71 2.03 -5.35 -7.31
CA VAL A 71 2.89 -6.09 -6.37
C VAL A 71 2.26 -7.43 -6.09
#